data_AF-A0A819N2Q0-F1
#
_entry.id   AF-A0A819N2Q0-F1
#
_cell.length_a   1.000
_cell.length_b   1.000
_cell.length_c   1.000
_cell.angle_alpha   90.00
_cell.angle_beta   90.00
_cell.angle_gamma   90.00
#
_symmetry.space_group_name_H-M   'P 1'
#
loop_
_entity.id
_entity.type
_entity.pdbx_description
1 polymer ?
#
loop_
_entity_poly.entity_id
_entity_poly.type
_entity_poly.pdbx_seq_one_letter_code
_entity_poly.pdbx_strand_id
1 'polypeptide(L)'
;MGPHGLHLLHSRAWENHHELPIHGVRSQRQMHRLISKLAELQQPADRLQQLVYEIKTSLQAFSGDQVIQVAPYFPGTELVLALHLLDHHLFGLRCDQAVRLLEMIPKPEQRIDALQVIDENLLDPVNRSQLRNLFAAYLLPQVDQLLAEVRGQSHIYGSVTSTRVIFLIDASGSMSTEFRTNCGEYFNRLQFIVHDLHKILHHRAEPQLKFNIIHFSTHVRPWKHSLTHATSHHLKEAEHYLDHLQPEGHTNTHDALKQALNDEEADTIYLLSDGEPSTDMRTILWDLKAWLQQRRNPCVIHTIAFLMGNTQNDPKPKEFMAEVAKISIYVQFET
;
A
#
# COMPACT_ATOMS: atom_id res chain seq x y z
N MET A 1 -7.65 50.25 -0.87
CA MET A 1 -8.48 49.31 -0.08
C MET A 1 -9.23 48.41 -1.05
N GLY A 2 -9.06 47.09 -0.87
CA GLY A 2 -9.60 46.01 -1.70
C GLY A 2 -8.66 45.54 -2.82
N PRO A 3 -8.61 44.24 -3.17
CA PRO A 3 -8.75 43.03 -2.33
C PRO A 3 -7.57 42.05 -2.53
N HIS A 4 -7.02 41.47 -1.46
CA HIS A 4 -6.10 40.33 -1.57
C HIS A 4 -6.88 39.03 -1.50
N GLY A 5 -7.24 38.49 -2.66
CA GLY A 5 -7.67 37.11 -2.79
C GLY A 5 -6.51 36.18 -2.46
N LEU A 6 -6.64 35.40 -1.39
CA LEU A 6 -5.86 34.19 -1.23
C LEU A 6 -6.24 33.26 -2.38
N HIS A 7 -5.39 33.24 -3.41
CA HIS A 7 -5.35 32.13 -4.34
C HIS A 7 -4.84 30.91 -3.57
N LEU A 8 -5.77 30.15 -2.99
CA LEU A 8 -5.58 28.73 -2.71
C LEU A 8 -5.31 28.04 -4.05
N LEU A 9 -4.03 27.99 -4.43
CA LEU A 9 -3.54 27.05 -5.43
C LEU A 9 -3.64 25.65 -4.81
N HIS A 10 -4.85 25.10 -4.75
CA HIS A 10 -5.02 23.65 -4.74
C HIS A 10 -4.44 23.17 -6.07
N SER A 11 -3.19 22.74 -6.05
CA SER A 11 -2.53 22.19 -7.22
C SER A 11 -3.18 20.86 -7.56
N ARG A 12 -4.13 20.90 -8.51
CA ARG A 12 -4.58 19.77 -9.34
C ARG A 12 -3.44 19.03 -10.08
N ALA A 13 -2.18 19.43 -9.87
CA ALA A 13 -1.00 18.81 -10.43
C ALA A 13 -0.56 17.52 -9.71
N TRP A 14 -1.08 17.26 -8.50
CA TRP A 14 -0.61 16.15 -7.62
C TRP A 14 -1.45 14.87 -7.74
N GLU A 15 -2.50 14.90 -8.57
CA GLU A 15 -3.41 13.77 -8.79
C GLU A 15 -2.86 12.74 -9.81
N ASN A 16 -1.68 12.97 -10.38
CA ASN A 16 -1.14 12.16 -11.49
C ASN A 16 0.00 11.22 -11.08
N HIS A 17 -0.27 9.91 -11.12
CA HIS A 17 0.65 8.82 -11.53
C HIS A 17 2.09 8.82 -10.98
N HIS A 18 2.30 8.55 -9.68
CA HIS A 18 3.64 8.32 -9.11
C HIS A 18 3.86 6.83 -8.84
N GLU A 19 4.60 6.13 -9.70
CA GLU A 19 4.86 4.68 -9.58
C GLU A 19 6.18 4.36 -8.88
N LEU A 20 6.19 3.44 -7.90
CA LEU A 20 7.44 2.94 -7.31
C LEU A 20 8.29 2.16 -8.33
N PRO A 21 9.64 2.24 -8.30
CA PRO A 21 10.47 1.18 -8.86
C PRO A 21 10.18 -0.10 -8.08
N ILE A 22 9.42 -1.02 -8.67
CA ILE A 22 8.83 -2.11 -7.91
C ILE A 22 9.89 -3.18 -7.62
N HIS A 23 10.47 -3.15 -6.42
CA HIS A 23 11.23 -4.29 -5.91
C HIS A 23 10.24 -5.36 -5.42
N GLY A 24 10.36 -6.59 -5.95
CA GLY A 24 9.46 -7.69 -5.63
C GLY A 24 8.50 -8.08 -6.75
N VAL A 25 8.48 -7.36 -7.88
CA VAL A 25 7.83 -7.87 -9.11
C VAL A 25 8.79 -8.70 -9.96
N ARG A 26 8.22 -9.49 -10.86
CA ARG A 26 8.99 -10.32 -11.79
C ARG A 26 9.95 -9.48 -12.62
N SER A 27 11.18 -9.97 -12.78
CA SER A 27 12.15 -9.34 -13.68
C SER A 27 11.72 -9.48 -15.15
N GLN A 28 12.27 -8.65 -16.03
CA GLN A 28 12.05 -8.75 -17.47
C GLN A 28 12.37 -10.16 -18.00
N ARG A 29 13.45 -10.79 -17.53
CA ARG A 29 13.81 -12.16 -17.92
C ARG A 29 12.74 -13.19 -17.52
N GLN A 30 12.16 -13.05 -16.32
CA GLN A 30 11.08 -13.93 -15.88
C GLN A 30 9.81 -13.71 -16.69
N MET A 31 9.45 -12.45 -16.97
CA MET A 31 8.31 -12.12 -17.81
C MET A 31 8.45 -12.68 -19.22
N HIS A 32 9.60 -12.50 -19.87
CA HIS A 32 9.86 -13.07 -21.19
C HIS A 32 9.71 -14.60 -21.18
N ARG A 33 10.27 -15.29 -20.17
CA ARG A 33 10.14 -16.76 -20.04
C ARG A 33 8.67 -17.18 -19.89
N LEU A 34 7.90 -16.50 -19.05
CA LEU A 34 6.48 -16.82 -18.86
C LEU A 34 5.70 -16.61 -20.16
N ILE A 35 5.85 -15.45 -20.79
CA ILE A 35 5.18 -15.09 -22.04
C ILE A 35 5.51 -16.09 -23.15
N SER A 36 6.78 -16.47 -23.32
CA SER A 36 7.18 -17.48 -24.31
C SER A 36 6.47 -18.82 -24.08
N LYS A 37 6.41 -19.29 -22.82
CA LYS A 37 5.69 -20.55 -22.50
C LYS A 37 4.19 -20.44 -22.78
N LEU A 38 3.56 -19.33 -22.39
CA LEU A 38 2.12 -19.12 -22.64
C LEU A 38 1.81 -19.10 -24.14
N ALA A 39 2.71 -18.54 -24.95
CA ALA A 39 2.58 -18.48 -26.41
C ALA A 39 2.70 -19.85 -27.09
N GLU A 40 3.50 -20.78 -26.55
CA GLU A 40 3.65 -22.14 -27.08
C GLU A 40 2.41 -23.01 -26.83
N LEU A 41 1.67 -22.73 -25.74
CA LEU A 41 0.50 -23.50 -25.32
C LEU A 41 -0.73 -23.17 -26.16
N GLN A 42 -1.37 -24.21 -26.69
CA GLN A 42 -2.55 -24.10 -27.56
C GLN A 42 -3.86 -24.07 -26.76
N GLN A 43 -3.96 -24.84 -25.68
CA GLN A 43 -5.21 -24.97 -24.92
C GLN A 43 -5.29 -23.91 -23.80
N PRO A 44 -6.46 -23.28 -23.61
CA PRO A 44 -6.66 -22.31 -22.52
C PRO A 44 -6.41 -22.89 -21.13
N ALA A 45 -6.78 -24.15 -20.89
CA ALA A 45 -6.56 -24.84 -19.62
C ALA A 45 -5.06 -24.98 -19.29
N ASP A 46 -4.23 -25.29 -20.29
CA ASP A 46 -2.78 -25.44 -20.10
C ASP A 46 -2.14 -24.09 -19.75
N ARG A 47 -2.62 -22.99 -20.34
CA ARG A 47 -2.15 -21.63 -20.01
C ARG A 47 -2.46 -21.28 -18.56
N LEU A 48 -3.66 -21.62 -18.07
CA LEU A 48 -4.03 -21.40 -16.67
C LEU A 48 -3.16 -22.24 -15.73
N GLN A 49 -2.92 -23.51 -16.05
CA GLN A 49 -2.01 -24.37 -15.28
C GLN A 49 -0.57 -23.83 -15.26
N GLN A 50 -0.09 -23.32 -16.40
CA GLN A 50 1.23 -22.70 -16.49
C GLN A 50 1.32 -21.43 -15.63
N LEU A 51 0.25 -20.63 -15.57
CA LEU A 51 0.18 -19.46 -14.69
C LEU A 51 0.21 -19.88 -13.21
N VAL A 52 -0.57 -20.88 -12.82
CA VAL A 52 -0.54 -21.47 -11.46
C VAL A 52 0.87 -21.95 -11.10
N TYR A 53 1.55 -22.62 -12.02
CA TYR A 53 2.93 -23.07 -11.79
C TYR A 53 3.88 -21.90 -11.56
N GLU A 54 3.79 -20.84 -12.35
CA GLU A 54 4.67 -19.67 -12.22
C GLU A 54 4.42 -18.89 -10.92
N ILE A 55 3.16 -18.86 -10.46
CA ILE A 55 2.78 -18.28 -9.17
C ILE A 55 3.36 -19.10 -8.02
N LYS A 56 3.22 -20.43 -8.05
CA LYS A 56 3.73 -21.32 -6.98
C LYS A 56 5.26 -21.36 -6.89
N THR A 57 5.96 -21.12 -8.00
CA THR A 57 7.42 -21.24 -8.08
C THR A 57 8.16 -19.93 -7.88
N SER A 58 7.45 -18.80 -7.76
CA SER A 58 8.05 -17.49 -7.56
C SER A 58 7.29 -16.68 -6.51
N LEU A 59 8.01 -16.21 -5.50
CA LEU A 59 7.47 -15.28 -4.49
C LEU A 59 7.31 -13.85 -5.01
N GLN A 60 7.69 -13.57 -6.26
CA GLN A 60 7.55 -12.24 -6.84
C GLN A 60 6.11 -12.02 -7.31
N ALA A 61 5.62 -10.80 -7.16
CA ALA A 61 4.32 -10.36 -7.65
C ALA A 61 4.37 -9.97 -9.15
N PHE A 62 3.21 -9.64 -9.71
CA PHE A 62 3.06 -8.99 -11.01
C PHE A 62 2.73 -7.52 -10.80
N SER A 63 3.32 -6.63 -11.61
CA SER A 63 2.82 -5.26 -11.72
C SER A 63 1.58 -5.21 -12.61
N GLY A 64 0.80 -4.13 -12.54
CA GLY A 64 -0.32 -3.90 -13.45
C GLY A 64 0.06 -4.00 -14.93
N ASP A 65 1.21 -3.45 -15.33
CA ASP A 65 1.70 -3.57 -16.71
C ASP A 65 2.07 -5.00 -17.10
N GLN A 66 2.59 -5.79 -16.16
CA GLN A 66 2.91 -7.20 -16.40
C GLN A 66 1.63 -8.03 -16.55
N VAL A 67 0.59 -7.73 -15.76
CA VAL A 67 -0.72 -8.36 -15.93
C VAL A 67 -1.34 -8.00 -17.28
N ILE A 68 -1.23 -6.74 -17.73
CA ILE A 68 -1.66 -6.34 -19.08
C ILE A 68 -0.89 -7.10 -20.18
N GLN A 69 0.39 -7.42 -19.99
CA GLN A 69 1.16 -8.22 -20.95
C GLN A 69 0.73 -9.70 -20.97
N VAL A 70 0.28 -10.22 -19.83
CA VAL A 70 -0.18 -11.61 -19.67
C VAL A 70 -1.63 -11.79 -20.11
N ALA A 71 -2.47 -10.78 -19.94
CA ALA A 71 -3.91 -10.85 -20.21
C ALA A 71 -4.30 -11.32 -21.64
N PRO A 72 -3.61 -10.93 -22.72
CA PRO A 72 -3.93 -11.38 -24.08
C PRO A 72 -3.88 -12.91 -24.28
N TYR A 73 -3.18 -13.64 -23.42
CA TYR A 73 -3.11 -15.10 -23.47
C TYR A 73 -4.35 -15.79 -22.89
N PHE A 74 -5.24 -15.04 -22.25
CA PHE A 74 -6.46 -15.49 -21.57
C PHE A 74 -7.68 -14.71 -22.09
N PRO A 75 -8.26 -15.05 -23.26
CA PRO A 75 -9.40 -14.30 -23.79
C PRO A 75 -10.69 -14.57 -22.99
N GLY A 76 -11.56 -13.56 -22.85
CA GLY A 76 -12.92 -13.75 -22.33
C GLY A 76 -12.98 -14.21 -20.87
N THR A 77 -13.68 -15.32 -20.61
CA THR A 77 -13.88 -15.90 -19.27
C THR A 77 -12.58 -16.30 -18.59
N GLU A 78 -11.60 -16.71 -19.38
CA GLU A 78 -10.31 -17.16 -18.89
C GLU A 78 -9.51 -16.01 -18.30
N LEU A 79 -9.75 -14.77 -18.74
CA LEU A 79 -9.16 -13.59 -18.10
C LEU A 79 -9.67 -13.44 -16.68
N VAL A 80 -10.97 -13.63 -16.44
CA VAL A 80 -11.58 -13.56 -15.11
C VAL A 80 -10.94 -14.59 -14.17
N LEU A 81 -10.74 -15.82 -14.66
CA LEU A 81 -10.05 -16.88 -13.90
C LEU A 81 -8.58 -16.54 -13.66
N ALA A 82 -7.87 -16.02 -14.66
CA ALA A 82 -6.49 -15.60 -14.50
C ALA A 82 -6.37 -14.45 -13.47
N LEU A 83 -7.30 -13.50 -13.48
CA LEU A 83 -7.35 -12.42 -12.49
C LEU A 83 -7.57 -12.97 -11.06
N HIS A 84 -8.45 -13.95 -10.88
CA HIS A 84 -8.61 -14.61 -9.57
C HIS A 84 -7.32 -15.28 -9.08
N LEU A 85 -6.53 -15.88 -9.98
CA LEU A 85 -5.24 -16.47 -9.62
C LEU A 85 -4.19 -15.39 -9.27
N LEU A 86 -4.28 -14.26 -9.97
CA LEU A 86 -3.33 -13.14 -9.85
C LEU A 86 -3.65 -12.20 -8.70
N ASP A 87 -4.87 -12.18 -8.17
CA ASP A 87 -5.38 -11.27 -7.14
C ASP A 87 -4.36 -11.08 -5.99
N HIS A 88 -4.01 -12.15 -5.28
CA HIS A 88 -3.02 -12.10 -4.18
C HIS A 88 -1.55 -12.02 -4.63
N HIS A 89 -1.29 -12.00 -5.93
CA HIS A 89 0.05 -11.97 -6.53
C HIS A 89 0.26 -10.71 -7.38
N LEU A 90 -0.58 -9.69 -7.20
CA LEU A 90 -0.54 -8.42 -7.90
C LEU A 90 -0.06 -7.33 -6.94
N PHE A 91 0.77 -6.42 -7.44
CA PHE A 91 1.22 -5.22 -6.70
C PHE A 91 0.22 -4.05 -6.81
N GLY A 92 -0.99 -4.33 -7.27
CA GLY A 92 -2.02 -3.35 -7.60
C GLY A 92 -2.11 -2.99 -9.09
N LEU A 93 -3.25 -2.37 -9.43
CA LEU A 93 -3.63 -1.92 -10.77
C LEU A 93 -4.10 -0.47 -10.70
N ARG A 94 -3.68 0.37 -11.63
CA ARG A 94 -4.35 1.67 -11.80
C ARG A 94 -5.70 1.50 -12.50
N CYS A 95 -6.57 2.48 -12.35
CA CYS A 95 -7.87 2.51 -13.00
C CYS A 95 -7.73 2.48 -14.53
N ASP A 96 -6.76 3.17 -15.13
CA ASP A 96 -6.49 3.11 -16.57
C ASP A 96 -6.03 1.71 -17.03
N GLN A 97 -5.25 1.03 -16.19
CA GLN A 97 -4.79 -0.34 -16.44
C GLN A 97 -5.94 -1.34 -16.30
N ALA A 98 -6.75 -1.19 -15.25
CA ALA A 98 -7.96 -1.97 -15.04
C ALA A 98 -8.95 -1.77 -16.20
N VAL A 99 -9.10 -0.55 -16.71
CA VAL A 99 -9.88 -0.28 -17.92
C VAL A 99 -9.39 -1.12 -19.10
N ARG A 100 -8.09 -1.08 -19.39
CA ARG A 100 -7.49 -1.86 -20.49
C ARG A 100 -7.68 -3.36 -20.32
N LEU A 101 -7.64 -3.89 -19.10
CA LEU A 101 -7.89 -5.31 -18.82
C LEU A 101 -9.36 -5.67 -19.06
N LEU A 102 -10.29 -4.88 -18.50
CA LEU A 102 -11.73 -5.13 -18.61
C LEU A 102 -12.23 -4.96 -20.05
N GLU A 103 -11.63 -4.09 -20.85
CA GLU A 103 -11.92 -3.96 -22.28
C GLU A 103 -11.63 -5.24 -23.08
N MET A 104 -10.66 -6.06 -22.63
CA MET A 104 -10.36 -7.36 -23.26
C MET A 104 -11.47 -8.41 -23.03
N ILE A 105 -12.37 -8.16 -22.08
CA ILE A 105 -13.53 -9.01 -21.81
C ILE A 105 -14.70 -8.52 -22.67
N PRO A 106 -15.20 -9.31 -23.64
CA PRO A 106 -16.22 -8.83 -24.57
C PRO A 106 -17.60 -8.62 -23.92
N LYS A 107 -17.96 -9.45 -22.94
CA LYS A 107 -19.30 -9.43 -22.32
C LYS A 107 -19.33 -8.47 -21.13
N PRO A 108 -20.22 -7.46 -21.12
CA PRO A 108 -20.32 -6.51 -20.01
C PRO A 108 -20.60 -7.14 -18.65
N GLU A 109 -21.35 -8.25 -18.60
CA GLU A 109 -21.65 -8.95 -17.35
C GLU A 109 -20.36 -9.53 -16.72
N GLN A 110 -19.49 -10.10 -17.55
CA GLN A 110 -18.22 -10.69 -17.11
C GLN A 110 -17.20 -9.63 -16.66
N ARG A 111 -17.36 -8.38 -17.12
CA ARG A 111 -16.56 -7.27 -16.62
C ARG A 111 -16.89 -6.94 -15.16
N ILE A 112 -18.11 -7.22 -14.71
CA ILE A 112 -18.49 -7.03 -13.29
C ILE A 112 -17.75 -8.07 -12.45
N ASP A 113 -17.79 -9.33 -12.86
CA ASP A 113 -17.06 -10.41 -12.18
C ASP A 113 -15.56 -10.08 -12.08
N ALA A 114 -14.95 -9.62 -13.18
CA ALA A 114 -13.55 -9.21 -13.16
C ALA A 114 -13.29 -7.97 -12.28
N LEU A 115 -14.21 -6.99 -12.28
CA LEU A 115 -14.07 -5.80 -11.44
C LEU A 115 -14.15 -6.16 -9.94
N GLN A 116 -15.00 -7.10 -9.55
CA GLN A 116 -15.09 -7.62 -8.18
C GLN A 116 -13.83 -8.36 -7.72
N VAL A 117 -13.00 -8.83 -8.64
CA VAL A 117 -11.72 -9.48 -8.30
C VAL A 117 -10.62 -8.44 -8.08
N ILE A 118 -10.62 -7.37 -8.87
CA ILE A 118 -9.50 -6.42 -8.91
C ILE A 118 -9.74 -5.14 -8.12
N ASP A 119 -10.93 -4.95 -7.55
CA ASP A 119 -11.31 -3.72 -6.88
C ASP A 119 -10.45 -3.40 -5.65
N GLU A 120 -10.14 -4.41 -4.83
CA GLU A 120 -9.24 -4.28 -3.69
C GLU A 120 -7.81 -3.94 -4.11
N ASN A 121 -7.44 -4.24 -5.35
CA ASN A 121 -6.12 -4.00 -5.91
C ASN A 121 -5.98 -2.63 -6.61
N LEU A 122 -7.03 -1.81 -6.64
CA LEU A 122 -6.96 -0.52 -7.34
C LEU A 122 -6.08 0.48 -6.60
N LEU A 123 -5.05 1.02 -7.26
CA LEU A 123 -4.04 1.90 -6.66
C LEU A 123 -4.44 3.38 -6.62
N ASP A 124 -5.39 3.78 -7.46
CA ASP A 124 -5.89 5.15 -7.61
C ASP A 124 -7.43 5.18 -7.64
N PRO A 125 -8.10 4.68 -6.60
CA PRO A 125 -9.57 4.57 -6.58
C PRO A 125 -10.30 5.91 -6.73
N VAL A 126 -9.65 7.07 -6.59
CA VAL A 126 -10.18 8.39 -6.99
C VAL A 126 -10.62 8.40 -8.47
N ASN A 127 -9.89 7.68 -9.33
CA ASN A 127 -10.13 7.61 -10.77
C ASN A 127 -11.12 6.50 -11.17
N ARG A 128 -11.71 5.79 -10.20
CA ARG A 128 -12.62 4.64 -10.45
C ARG A 128 -13.84 4.99 -11.30
N SER A 129 -14.21 6.27 -11.38
CA SER A 129 -15.28 6.74 -12.27
C SER A 129 -15.01 6.42 -13.75
N GLN A 130 -13.75 6.24 -14.15
CA GLN A 130 -13.39 5.82 -15.50
C GLN A 130 -13.89 4.40 -15.83
N LEU A 131 -13.88 3.49 -14.85
CA LEU A 131 -14.33 2.10 -15.00
C LEU A 131 -15.82 2.03 -15.35
N ARG A 132 -16.61 3.00 -14.87
CA ARG A 132 -18.04 3.11 -15.13
C ARG A 132 -18.38 3.15 -16.62
N ASN A 133 -17.49 3.73 -17.44
CA ASN A 133 -17.71 3.90 -18.89
C ASN A 133 -17.65 2.58 -19.67
N LEU A 134 -17.23 1.49 -19.04
CA LEU A 134 -17.10 0.16 -19.66
C LEU A 134 -18.39 -0.65 -19.64
N PHE A 135 -19.42 -0.16 -18.96
CA PHE A 135 -20.64 -0.90 -18.70
C PHE A 135 -21.84 -0.29 -19.42
N ALA A 136 -22.73 -1.16 -19.89
CA ALA A 136 -23.98 -0.75 -20.48
C ALA A 136 -24.91 -0.14 -19.42
N ALA A 137 -25.84 0.72 -19.86
CA ALA A 137 -26.71 1.49 -18.97
C ALA A 137 -27.50 0.64 -17.97
N TYR A 138 -27.90 -0.58 -18.35
CA TYR A 138 -28.65 -1.48 -17.47
C TYR A 138 -27.84 -2.06 -16.30
N LEU A 139 -26.50 -2.05 -16.39
CA LEU A 139 -25.60 -2.52 -15.34
C LEU A 139 -25.13 -1.40 -14.41
N LEU A 140 -25.33 -0.13 -14.79
CA LEU A 140 -24.83 1.02 -14.02
C LEU A 140 -25.28 1.04 -12.56
N PRO A 141 -26.52 0.68 -12.18
CA PRO A 141 -26.89 0.64 -10.76
C PRO A 141 -26.03 -0.32 -9.93
N GLN A 142 -25.72 -1.50 -10.46
CA GLN A 142 -24.86 -2.48 -9.81
C GLN A 142 -23.40 -2.02 -9.77
N VAL A 143 -22.92 -1.44 -10.87
CA VAL A 143 -21.54 -0.93 -10.99
C VAL A 143 -21.33 0.26 -10.06
N ASP A 144 -22.29 1.19 -9.99
CA ASP A 144 -22.20 2.36 -9.11
C ASP A 144 -22.17 1.94 -7.62
N GLN A 145 -22.90 0.88 -7.26
CA GLN A 145 -22.80 0.28 -5.92
C GLN A 145 -21.42 -0.30 -5.66
N LEU A 146 -20.90 -1.13 -6.58
CA LEU A 146 -19.57 -1.74 -6.46
C LEU A 146 -18.48 -0.67 -6.35
N LEU A 147 -18.51 0.34 -7.23
CA LEU A 147 -17.56 1.46 -7.24
C LEU A 147 -17.62 2.29 -5.95
N ALA A 148 -18.77 2.40 -5.28
CA ALA A 148 -18.87 3.08 -4.00
C ALA A 148 -18.17 2.32 -2.86
N GLU A 149 -18.08 1.00 -2.97
CA GLU A 149 -17.44 0.12 -2.00
C GLU A 149 -15.92 0.02 -2.22
N VAL A 150 -15.43 0.25 -3.45
CA VAL A 150 -13.99 0.25 -3.75
C VAL A 150 -13.19 1.19 -2.84
N ARG A 151 -12.32 0.61 -2.03
CA ARG A 151 -11.37 1.34 -1.17
C ARG A 151 -9.97 1.44 -1.77
N GLY A 152 -9.61 0.48 -2.63
CA GLY A 152 -8.30 0.35 -3.25
C GLY A 152 -7.16 0.01 -2.28
N GLN A 153 -5.97 -0.18 -2.83
CA GLN A 153 -4.77 -0.56 -2.12
C GLN A 153 -3.78 0.60 -2.06
N SER A 154 -3.09 0.73 -0.93
CA SER A 154 -1.93 1.61 -0.82
C SER A 154 -0.67 0.92 -1.38
N HIS A 155 0.20 1.70 -2.04
CA HIS A 155 1.45 1.16 -2.59
C HIS A 155 2.43 0.71 -1.51
N ILE A 156 2.31 1.28 -0.32
CA ILE A 156 3.25 1.13 0.78
C ILE A 156 2.68 0.26 1.90
N TYR A 157 1.43 0.54 2.28
CA TYR A 157 0.74 -0.06 3.41
C TYR A 157 -0.14 -1.25 3.03
N GLY A 158 -0.36 -1.49 1.73
CA GLY A 158 -1.24 -2.54 1.25
C GLY A 158 -2.70 -2.28 1.61
N SER A 159 -3.45 -3.35 1.91
CA SER A 159 -4.82 -3.23 2.41
C SER A 159 -4.77 -2.93 3.91
N VAL A 160 -5.19 -1.72 4.28
CA VAL A 160 -5.37 -1.33 5.67
C VAL A 160 -6.81 -1.65 6.04
N THR A 161 -7.05 -2.62 6.92
CA THR A 161 -8.41 -3.09 7.26
C THR A 161 -8.87 -2.68 8.66
N SER A 162 -7.94 -2.48 9.60
CA SER A 162 -8.27 -2.05 10.97
C SER A 162 -8.93 -0.65 11.03
N THR A 163 -9.77 -0.45 12.03
CA THR A 163 -10.42 0.83 12.35
C THR A 163 -9.76 1.59 13.50
N ARG A 164 -8.72 1.04 14.17
CA ARG A 164 -8.02 1.66 15.31
C ARG A 164 -6.51 1.57 15.11
N VAL A 165 -6.01 2.46 14.25
CA VAL A 165 -4.69 2.33 13.62
C VAL A 165 -3.73 3.45 14.00
N ILE A 166 -2.48 3.12 14.31
CA ILE A 166 -1.39 4.10 14.47
C ILE A 166 -0.39 3.94 13.33
N PHE A 167 -0.06 5.04 12.66
CA PHE A 167 1.01 5.10 11.68
C PHE A 167 2.28 5.65 12.33
N LEU A 168 3.29 4.78 12.50
CA LEU A 168 4.64 5.16 12.92
C LEU A 168 5.49 5.46 11.68
N ILE A 169 5.82 6.73 11.47
CA ILE A 169 6.53 7.22 10.28
C ILE A 169 7.95 7.63 10.66
N ASP A 170 8.92 6.92 10.10
CA ASP A 170 10.32 7.33 10.17
C ASP A 170 10.55 8.61 9.37
N ALA A 171 11.08 9.63 10.03
CA ALA A 171 11.51 10.90 9.47
C ALA A 171 13.00 11.14 9.76
N SER A 172 13.79 10.08 9.89
CA SER A 172 15.25 10.14 10.03
C SER A 172 15.93 10.71 8.79
N GLY A 173 17.20 11.11 8.92
CA GLY A 173 17.95 11.71 7.82
C GLY A 173 18.04 10.84 6.56
N SER A 174 18.06 9.51 6.68
CA SER A 174 18.12 8.59 5.54
C SER A 174 16.83 8.60 4.69
N MET A 175 15.72 9.07 5.26
CA MET A 175 14.45 9.26 4.54
C MET A 175 14.49 10.43 3.54
N SER A 176 15.58 11.22 3.54
CA SER A 176 15.89 12.19 2.49
C SER A 176 16.42 11.56 1.19
N THR A 177 16.71 10.25 1.18
CA THR A 177 17.22 9.56 -0.01
C THR A 177 16.25 9.70 -1.19
N GLU A 178 16.76 10.24 -2.29
CA GLU A 178 15.99 10.40 -3.52
C GLU A 178 15.97 9.11 -4.36
N PHE A 179 14.85 8.87 -5.02
CA PHE A 179 14.70 7.82 -6.00
C PHE A 179 13.79 8.29 -7.15
N ARG A 180 13.93 7.61 -8.29
CA ARG A 180 13.13 7.89 -9.48
C ARG A 180 11.99 6.90 -9.59
N THR A 181 10.78 7.40 -9.79
CA THR A 181 9.57 6.61 -10.06
C THR A 181 9.57 6.07 -11.50
N ASN A 182 8.71 5.11 -11.82
CA ASN A 182 8.64 4.57 -13.20
C ASN A 182 8.13 5.59 -14.22
N CYS A 183 7.32 6.56 -13.79
CA CYS A 183 6.89 7.71 -14.59
C CYS A 183 8.01 8.76 -14.77
N GLY A 184 9.15 8.57 -14.11
CA GLY A 184 10.35 9.36 -14.30
C GLY A 184 10.48 10.58 -13.38
N GLU A 185 9.57 10.73 -12.41
CA GLU A 185 9.61 11.77 -11.38
C GLU A 185 10.58 11.42 -10.25
N TYR A 186 11.03 12.43 -9.52
CA TYR A 186 11.97 12.28 -8.41
C TYR A 186 11.26 12.57 -7.10
N PHE A 187 11.42 11.67 -6.14
CA PHE A 187 10.90 11.79 -4.78
C PHE A 187 11.99 11.42 -3.80
N ASN A 188 12.02 12.09 -2.65
CA ASN A 188 12.63 11.47 -1.48
C ASN A 188 11.66 10.47 -0.83
N ARG A 189 12.19 9.56 0.00
CA ARG A 189 11.38 8.52 0.65
C ARG A 189 10.23 9.10 1.45
N LEU A 190 10.50 10.08 2.32
CA LEU A 190 9.48 10.66 3.20
C LEU A 190 8.34 11.31 2.41
N GLN A 191 8.65 12.07 1.36
CA GLN A 191 7.66 12.68 0.47
C GLN A 191 6.73 11.64 -0.15
N PHE A 192 7.30 10.54 -0.64
CA PHE A 192 6.52 9.46 -1.24
C PHE A 192 5.59 8.80 -0.22
N ILE A 193 6.08 8.60 1.02
CA ILE A 193 5.31 8.01 2.11
C ILE A 193 4.15 8.90 2.54
N VAL A 194 4.42 10.19 2.74
CA VAL A 194 3.40 11.19 3.08
C VAL A 194 2.31 11.21 2.00
N HIS A 195 2.71 11.21 0.72
CA HIS A 195 1.76 11.18 -0.39
C HIS A 195 0.87 9.94 -0.38
N ASP A 196 1.42 8.74 -0.19
CA ASP A 196 0.64 7.51 -0.15
C ASP A 196 -0.26 7.44 1.09
N LEU A 197 0.18 7.99 2.23
CA LEU A 197 -0.64 8.08 3.44
C LEU A 197 -1.81 9.04 3.29
N HIS A 198 -1.65 10.18 2.61
CA HIS A 198 -2.78 11.05 2.26
C HIS A 198 -3.87 10.29 1.51
N LYS A 199 -3.49 9.44 0.55
CA LYS A 199 -4.46 8.60 -0.15
C LYS A 199 -5.21 7.71 0.83
N ILE A 200 -4.52 7.01 1.73
CA ILE A 200 -5.21 6.13 2.71
C ILE A 200 -6.21 6.91 3.55
N LEU A 201 -5.80 8.07 4.09
CA LEU A 201 -6.65 8.88 4.96
C LEU A 201 -7.91 9.39 4.25
N HIS A 202 -7.79 9.78 2.97
CA HIS A 202 -8.94 10.17 2.17
C HIS A 202 -9.88 9.01 1.82
N HIS A 203 -9.33 7.84 1.47
CA HIS A 203 -10.15 6.70 1.03
C HIS A 203 -10.83 5.96 2.17
N ARG A 204 -10.24 5.99 3.37
CA ARG A 204 -10.74 5.28 4.56
C ARG A 204 -11.48 6.16 5.55
N ALA A 205 -11.84 7.40 5.17
CA ALA A 205 -12.60 8.33 5.99
C ALA A 205 -14.02 7.80 6.30
N GLU A 206 -14.11 6.85 7.22
CA GLU A 206 -15.34 6.23 7.69
C GLU A 206 -15.61 6.65 9.15
N PRO A 207 -16.88 6.76 9.58
CA PRO A 207 -17.22 7.26 10.93
C PRO A 207 -16.55 6.50 12.08
N GLN A 208 -16.25 5.22 11.86
CA GLN A 208 -15.68 4.32 12.87
C GLN A 208 -14.15 4.34 12.89
N LEU A 209 -13.49 4.91 11.87
CA LEU A 209 -12.04 4.98 11.82
C LEU A 209 -11.52 5.95 12.89
N LYS A 210 -10.66 5.43 13.76
CA LYS A 210 -9.77 6.19 14.62
C LYS A 210 -8.34 5.96 14.17
N PHE A 211 -7.58 7.04 14.08
CA PHE A 211 -6.17 6.95 13.76
C PHE A 211 -5.32 7.94 14.56
N ASN A 212 -4.02 7.67 14.59
CA ASN A 212 -3.02 8.63 14.99
C ASN A 212 -1.78 8.49 14.10
N ILE A 213 -1.00 9.55 14.01
CA ILE A 213 0.26 9.58 13.29
C ILE A 213 1.33 9.95 14.30
N ILE A 214 2.38 9.14 14.38
CA ILE A 214 3.55 9.45 15.21
C ILE A 214 4.75 9.42 14.28
N HIS A 215 5.36 10.58 14.08
CA HIS A 215 6.63 10.60 13.36
C HIS A 215 7.78 10.47 14.36
N PHE A 216 8.86 9.86 13.94
CA PHE A 216 10.03 9.72 14.78
C PHE A 216 11.31 9.91 13.98
N SER A 217 12.28 10.54 14.64
CA SER A 217 13.66 10.63 14.19
C SER A 217 14.56 10.46 15.41
N THR A 218 15.39 11.44 15.76
CA THR A 218 16.04 11.50 17.09
C THR A 218 14.98 11.57 18.21
N HIS A 219 13.89 12.29 17.94
CA HIS A 219 12.78 12.45 18.87
C HIS A 219 11.51 11.82 18.32
N VAL A 220 10.65 11.35 19.21
CA VAL A 220 9.32 10.83 18.86
C VAL A 220 8.30 11.94 19.09
N ARG A 221 7.51 12.24 18.07
CA ARG A 221 6.53 13.33 18.08
C ARG A 221 5.19 12.81 17.56
N PRO A 222 4.17 12.71 18.43
CA PRO A 222 2.83 12.35 18.02
C PRO A 222 2.07 13.56 17.46
N TRP A 223 1.20 13.33 16.48
CA TRP A 223 0.27 14.34 15.96
C TRP A 223 -0.80 14.67 17.00
N LYS A 224 -1.45 13.64 17.55
CA LYS A 224 -2.41 13.74 18.66
C LYS A 224 -1.95 12.88 19.84
N HIS A 225 -2.49 13.15 21.03
CA HIS A 225 -2.08 12.46 22.26
C HIS A 225 -2.51 10.98 22.30
N SER A 226 -3.57 10.63 21.57
CA SER A 226 -4.13 9.28 21.45
C SER A 226 -4.86 9.15 20.11
N LEU A 227 -5.35 7.94 19.81
CA LEU A 227 -6.26 7.68 18.71
C LEU A 227 -7.40 8.70 18.65
N THR A 228 -7.60 9.23 17.44
CA THR A 228 -8.53 10.32 17.17
C THR A 228 -9.45 9.93 16.02
N HIS A 229 -10.75 10.22 16.13
CA HIS A 229 -11.72 9.94 15.08
C HIS A 229 -11.37 10.66 13.76
N ALA A 230 -11.50 9.95 12.64
CA ALA A 230 -11.27 10.44 11.29
C ALA A 230 -12.37 11.38 10.77
N THR A 231 -12.66 12.43 11.51
CA THR A 231 -13.58 13.49 11.06
C THR A 231 -12.94 14.31 9.94
N SER A 232 -13.75 14.96 9.10
CA SER A 232 -13.23 15.84 8.04
C SER A 232 -12.33 16.97 8.55
N HIS A 233 -12.51 17.40 9.81
CA HIS A 233 -11.63 18.37 10.46
C HIS A 233 -10.27 17.73 10.82
N HIS A 234 -10.29 16.59 11.49
CA HIS A 234 -9.08 15.89 11.91
C HIS A 234 -8.26 15.37 10.73
N LEU A 235 -8.90 14.96 9.62
CA LEU A 235 -8.20 14.56 8.40
C LEU A 235 -7.40 15.73 7.81
N LYS A 236 -8.00 16.92 7.71
CA LYS A 236 -7.29 18.14 7.26
C LYS A 236 -6.15 18.55 8.20
N GLU A 237 -6.34 18.41 9.51
CA GLU A 237 -5.26 18.66 10.48
C GLU A 237 -4.11 17.65 10.33
N ALA A 238 -4.43 16.37 10.05
CA ALA A 238 -3.43 15.33 9.81
C ALA A 238 -2.67 15.57 8.51
N GLU A 239 -3.35 15.95 7.43
CA GLU A 239 -2.73 16.33 6.15
C GLU A 239 -1.74 17.48 6.36
N HIS A 240 -2.18 18.55 7.01
CA HIS A 240 -1.30 19.68 7.33
C HIS A 240 -0.10 19.24 8.20
N TYR A 241 -0.31 18.34 9.17
CA TYR A 241 0.78 17.82 9.98
C TYR A 241 1.81 17.03 9.15
N LEU A 242 1.34 16.18 8.23
CA LEU A 242 2.19 15.37 7.35
C LEU A 242 3.00 16.23 6.37
N ASP A 243 2.39 17.28 5.80
CA ASP A 243 3.05 18.21 4.86
C ASP A 243 4.26 18.93 5.47
N HIS A 244 4.33 19.04 6.80
CA HIS A 244 5.42 19.73 7.50
C HIS A 244 6.53 18.79 7.98
N LEU A 245 6.41 17.48 7.75
CA LEU A 245 7.47 16.54 8.12
C LEU A 245 8.72 16.77 7.25
N GLN A 246 9.88 16.71 7.88
CA GLN A 246 11.18 16.84 7.21
C GLN A 246 12.11 15.74 7.71
N PRO A 247 12.92 15.14 6.82
CA PRO A 247 13.89 14.14 7.21
C PRO A 247 15.01 14.79 8.02
N GLU A 248 15.23 14.35 9.24
CA GLU A 248 16.25 14.89 10.13
C GLU A 248 16.77 13.83 11.12
N GLY A 249 18.01 13.98 11.60
CA GLY A 249 18.48 13.24 12.77
C GLY A 249 18.60 11.73 12.61
N HIS A 250 18.51 11.04 13.75
CA HIS A 250 18.69 9.60 13.94
C HIS A 250 17.37 8.82 13.84
N THR A 251 17.38 7.54 14.17
CA THR A 251 16.23 6.62 14.03
C THR A 251 15.86 6.00 15.39
N ASN A 252 15.04 6.70 16.18
CA ASN A 252 14.58 6.27 17.51
C ASN A 252 13.34 5.36 17.43
N THR A 253 13.51 4.18 16.84
CA THR A 253 12.44 3.17 16.71
C THR A 253 11.96 2.64 18.06
N HIS A 254 12.86 2.55 19.05
CA HIS A 254 12.55 2.05 20.38
C HIS A 254 11.43 2.85 21.05
N ASP A 255 11.63 4.16 21.20
CA ASP A 255 10.66 5.01 21.88
C ASP A 255 9.41 5.23 21.04
N ALA A 256 9.52 5.16 19.71
CA ALA A 256 8.37 5.24 18.81
C ALA A 256 7.41 4.05 19.03
N LEU A 257 7.94 2.83 19.08
CA LEU A 257 7.17 1.63 19.39
C LEU A 257 6.56 1.70 20.79
N LYS A 258 7.35 2.12 21.79
CA LYS A 258 6.86 2.30 23.16
C LYS A 258 5.70 3.30 23.24
N GLN A 259 5.83 4.44 22.56
CA GLN A 259 4.81 5.47 22.57
C GLN A 259 3.53 5.02 21.87
N ALA A 260 3.63 4.32 20.73
CA ALA A 260 2.46 3.77 20.06
C ALA A 260 1.76 2.70 20.91
N LEU A 261 2.53 1.81 21.53
CA LEU A 261 2.02 0.74 22.39
C LEU A 261 1.51 1.22 23.75
N ASN A 262 1.67 2.49 24.12
CA ASN A 262 1.00 3.04 25.30
C ASN A 262 -0.48 3.36 25.05
N ASP A 263 -0.91 3.47 23.79
CA ASP A 263 -2.33 3.64 23.46
C ASP A 263 -3.01 2.26 23.44
N GLU A 264 -3.68 1.90 24.53
CA GLU A 264 -4.41 0.63 24.68
C GLU A 264 -5.60 0.50 23.72
N GLU A 265 -6.10 1.59 23.12
CA GLU A 265 -7.20 1.52 22.15
C GLU A 265 -6.75 1.00 20.77
N ALA A 266 -5.47 1.21 20.43
CA ALA A 266 -4.91 0.75 19.16
C ALA A 266 -4.83 -0.78 19.08
N ASP A 267 -5.34 -1.35 17.99
CA ASP A 267 -5.20 -2.79 17.70
C ASP A 267 -4.21 -3.07 16.57
N THR A 268 -3.77 -2.01 15.87
CA THR A 268 -2.92 -2.12 14.69
C THR A 268 -1.94 -0.96 14.64
N ILE A 269 -0.66 -1.28 14.44
CA ILE A 269 0.41 -0.31 14.21
C ILE A 269 1.06 -0.61 12.87
N TYR A 270 1.21 0.41 12.02
CA TYR A 270 2.06 0.34 10.84
C TYR A 270 3.37 1.06 11.13
N LEU A 271 4.46 0.29 11.26
CA LEU A 271 5.81 0.81 11.37
C LEU A 271 6.44 0.91 9.99
N LEU A 272 6.75 2.14 9.57
CA LEU A 272 7.43 2.41 8.32
C LEU A 272 8.77 3.05 8.60
N SER A 273 9.84 2.39 8.16
CA SER A 273 11.23 2.85 8.28
C SER A 273 12.07 2.25 7.17
N ASP A 274 13.24 2.80 6.91
CA ASP A 274 14.28 2.12 6.14
C ASP A 274 15.09 1.11 6.99
N GLY A 275 14.72 0.95 8.27
CA GLY A 275 14.87 -0.26 9.07
C GLY A 275 16.12 -0.34 9.95
N GLU A 276 16.98 0.69 9.97
CA GLU A 276 18.16 0.72 10.84
C GLU A 276 17.91 1.60 12.08
N PRO A 277 17.52 1.03 13.23
CA PRO A 277 17.39 1.79 14.46
C PRO A 277 18.77 2.25 14.96
N SER A 278 18.81 3.41 15.59
CA SER A 278 20.03 3.93 16.23
C SER A 278 20.34 3.27 17.58
N THR A 279 19.38 2.51 18.12
CA THR A 279 19.52 1.70 19.34
C THR A 279 19.73 0.23 18.97
N ASP A 280 20.37 -0.53 19.86
CA ASP A 280 20.58 -1.97 19.66
C ASP A 280 19.25 -2.71 19.38
N MET A 281 19.21 -3.43 18.26
CA MET A 281 18.03 -4.15 17.79
C MET A 281 17.55 -5.20 18.79
N ARG A 282 18.44 -5.87 19.54
CA ARG A 282 18.04 -6.92 20.49
C ARG A 282 17.33 -6.32 21.69
N THR A 283 17.79 -5.18 22.19
CA THR A 283 17.10 -4.44 23.24
C THR A 283 15.68 -4.07 22.80
N ILE A 284 15.52 -3.54 21.57
CA ILE A 284 14.19 -3.20 21.04
C ILE A 284 13.28 -4.42 20.98
N LEU A 285 13.77 -5.55 20.44
CA LEU A 285 12.95 -6.77 20.32
C LEU A 285 12.57 -7.37 21.68
N TRP A 286 13.47 -7.31 22.67
CA TRP A 286 13.23 -7.78 24.03
C TRP A 286 12.13 -6.95 24.71
N ASP A 287 12.28 -5.63 24.69
CA ASP A 287 11.33 -4.71 25.32
C ASP A 287 9.98 -4.72 24.59
N LEU A 288 9.99 -4.79 23.26
CA LEU A 288 8.79 -4.97 22.44
C LEU A 288 7.96 -6.18 22.88
N LYS A 289 8.61 -7.34 23.05
CA LYS A 289 7.93 -8.56 23.51
C LYS A 289 7.28 -8.33 24.88
N ALA A 290 7.99 -7.70 25.81
CA ALA A 290 7.47 -7.40 27.13
C ALA A 290 6.28 -6.42 27.09
N TRP A 291 6.36 -5.34 26.29
CA TRP A 291 5.26 -4.39 26.15
C TRP A 291 4.01 -5.04 25.56
N LEU A 292 4.16 -5.83 24.50
CA LEU A 292 3.03 -6.54 23.88
C LEU A 292 2.35 -7.52 24.85
N GLN A 293 3.12 -8.25 25.67
CA GLN A 293 2.59 -9.18 26.68
C GLN A 293 1.87 -8.46 27.84
N GLN A 294 2.21 -7.19 28.10
CA GLN A 294 1.62 -6.40 29.18
C GLN A 294 0.35 -5.65 28.77
N ARG A 295 0.09 -5.53 27.46
CA ARG A 295 -1.10 -4.85 26.95
C ARG A 295 -2.37 -5.59 27.34
N ARG A 296 -3.44 -4.82 27.57
CA ARG A 296 -4.77 -5.39 27.82
C ARG A 296 -5.46 -5.79 26.53
N ASN A 297 -5.24 -4.99 25.48
CA ASN A 297 -5.79 -5.22 24.16
C ASN A 297 -4.70 -5.69 23.19
N PRO A 298 -4.92 -6.81 22.45
CA PRO A 298 -3.99 -7.26 21.42
C PRO A 298 -3.73 -6.18 20.39
N CYS A 299 -2.46 -6.04 19.98
CA CYS A 299 -2.04 -5.12 18.94
C CYS A 299 -1.13 -5.84 17.94
N VAL A 300 -1.45 -5.78 16.65
CA VAL A 300 -0.61 -6.31 15.56
C VAL A 300 0.30 -5.19 15.04
N ILE A 301 1.56 -5.52 14.75
CA ILE A 301 2.51 -4.57 14.16
C ILE A 301 2.86 -5.03 12.74
N HIS A 302 2.40 -4.25 11.76
CA HIS A 302 2.80 -4.39 10.37
C HIS A 302 4.05 -3.56 10.13
N THR A 303 5.10 -4.17 9.58
CA THR A 303 6.36 -3.48 9.29
C THR A 303 6.55 -3.31 7.79
N ILE A 304 7.00 -2.12 7.40
CA ILE A 304 7.24 -1.75 6.00
C ILE A 304 8.66 -1.21 5.91
N ALA A 305 9.55 -1.99 5.30
CA ALA A 305 10.93 -1.59 5.03
C ALA A 305 10.99 -0.80 3.72
N PHE A 306 11.12 0.53 3.79
CA PHE A 306 11.12 1.39 2.61
C PHE A 306 12.54 1.77 2.18
N LEU A 307 13.11 0.98 1.27
CA LEU A 307 14.54 1.02 0.92
C LEU A 307 14.85 1.63 -0.46
N MET A 308 13.88 2.33 -1.05
CA MET A 308 14.01 2.88 -2.41
C MET A 308 15.19 3.85 -2.52
N GLY A 309 15.91 3.80 -3.65
CA GLY A 309 17.10 4.65 -3.86
C GLY A 309 18.37 4.18 -3.14
N ASN A 310 18.31 3.10 -2.33
CA ASN A 310 19.53 2.49 -1.80
C ASN A 310 20.12 1.48 -2.79
N THR A 311 21.44 1.53 -3.00
CA THR A 311 22.18 0.52 -3.79
C THR A 311 22.83 -0.55 -2.93
N GLN A 312 22.85 -0.36 -1.60
CA GLN A 312 23.37 -1.34 -0.65
C GLN A 312 22.25 -2.26 -0.17
N ASN A 313 22.43 -3.56 -0.40
CA ASN A 313 21.49 -4.60 -0.04
C ASN A 313 21.84 -5.19 1.34
N ASP A 314 21.98 -4.34 2.37
CA ASP A 314 22.17 -4.81 3.73
C ASP A 314 20.90 -5.56 4.17
N PRO A 315 20.98 -6.86 4.54
CA PRO A 315 19.81 -7.60 4.98
C PRO A 315 19.34 -7.20 6.39
N LYS A 316 20.20 -6.63 7.24
CA LYS A 316 19.89 -6.41 8.66
C LYS A 316 18.66 -5.52 8.89
N PRO A 317 18.45 -4.40 8.18
CA PRO A 317 17.25 -3.60 8.36
C PRO A 317 15.96 -4.37 8.04
N LYS A 318 16.00 -5.20 6.99
CA LYS A 318 14.86 -6.06 6.60
C LYS A 318 14.62 -7.15 7.63
N GLU A 319 15.68 -7.79 8.11
CA GLU A 319 15.59 -8.84 9.14
C GLU A 319 15.02 -8.28 10.44
N PHE A 320 15.49 -7.12 10.89
CA PHE A 320 14.94 -6.44 12.07
C PHE A 320 13.45 -6.16 11.94
N MET A 321 13.03 -5.54 10.82
CA MET A 321 11.62 -5.26 10.55
C MET A 321 10.78 -6.54 10.50
N ALA A 322 11.32 -7.63 9.94
CA ALA A 322 10.63 -8.93 9.92
C ALA A 322 10.49 -9.53 11.32
N GLU A 323 11.50 -9.42 12.18
CA GLU A 323 11.43 -9.91 13.57
C GLU A 323 10.42 -9.12 14.41
N VAL A 324 10.34 -7.79 14.25
CA VAL A 324 9.31 -6.96 14.89
C VAL A 324 7.90 -7.46 14.53
N ALA A 325 7.63 -7.69 13.23
CA ALA A 325 6.35 -8.20 12.78
C ALA A 325 6.05 -9.59 13.35
N LYS A 326 7.01 -10.52 13.30
CA LYS A 326 6.87 -11.88 13.85
C LYS A 326 6.54 -11.89 15.33
N ILE A 327 7.24 -11.10 16.15
CA ILE A 327 6.99 -11.01 17.60
C ILE A 327 5.57 -10.53 17.86
N SER A 328 5.10 -9.50 17.13
CA SER A 328 3.75 -8.97 17.30
C SER A 328 2.65 -10.01 17.05
N ILE A 329 2.86 -10.90 16.09
CA ILE A 329 1.92 -11.99 15.77
C ILE A 329 2.02 -13.10 16.82
N TYR A 330 3.24 -13.52 17.17
CA TYR A 330 3.47 -14.65 18.05
C TYR A 330 2.92 -14.42 19.47
N VAL A 331 3.10 -13.22 20.03
CA VAL A 331 2.59 -12.89 21.37
C VAL A 331 1.06 -13.00 21.45
N GLN A 332 0.33 -12.74 20.35
CA GLN A 332 -1.12 -12.87 20.32
C GLN A 332 -1.62 -14.31 20.36
N PHE A 333 -0.79 -15.29 19.99
CA PHE A 333 -1.15 -16.71 20.02
C PHE A 333 -0.75 -17.41 21.33
N GLU A 334 0.09 -16.78 22.16
CA GLU A 334 0.52 -17.32 23.46
C GLU A 334 -0.36 -16.87 24.64
N THR A 335 -1.17 -15.82 24.46
CA THR A 335 -2.11 -15.27 25.45
C THR A 335 -3.53 -15.72 25.17
#